data_AF-A0A109JVF4-F1
#
_entry.id   AF-A0A109JVF4-F1
#
_cell.length_a   1.000
_cell.length_b   1.000
_cell.length_c   1.000
_cell.angle_alpha   90.00
_cell.angle_beta   90.00
_cell.angle_gamma   90.00
#
_symmetry.space_group_name_H-M   'P 1'
#
loop_
_entity.id
_entity.type
_entity.pdbx_description
1 polymer ?
#
loop_
_entity_poly.entity_id
_entity_poly.type
_entity_poly.pdbx_seq_one_letter_code
_entity_poly.pdbx_strand_id
1 'polypeptide(L)'
;MTSILTNNSAMAALQTLRNVNSNLADTQNAVSSGLRVGKAADNAAYWSIATTMKSDNKALSAVSDALGMGAAKLDTAYTAVDSAIDLVGEIKAKLVAASEAGVDKTKLQDEITQLQAQLYSVAQSASFNGENWVNNTGGTVSVVSSFVRGTGGTVSIKTTDYVLGTTNTLFNGTTTGGILGGTGASSGQSVYGFTIG
;
A
#
# COMPACT_ATOMS: atom_id res chain seq x y z
N MET A 1 -6.38 -2.71 -79.39
CA MET A 1 -7.53 -1.87 -79.03
C MET A 1 -7.04 -0.64 -78.28
N THR A 2 -6.86 0.47 -78.99
CA THR A 2 -6.53 1.78 -78.40
C THR A 2 -7.79 2.63 -78.47
N SER A 3 -8.53 2.71 -77.37
CA SER A 3 -9.65 3.64 -77.21
C SER A 3 -9.08 5.00 -76.80
N ILE A 4 -9.47 6.08 -77.48
CA ILE A 4 -9.10 7.47 -77.11
C ILE A 4 -9.84 7.91 -75.83
N LEU A 5 -11.02 7.33 -75.58
CA LEU A 5 -11.90 7.73 -74.49
C LEU A 5 -11.62 6.97 -73.18
N THR A 6 -11.04 5.76 -73.26
CA THR A 6 -10.80 4.90 -72.10
C THR A 6 -9.44 4.21 -72.21
N ASN A 7 -8.51 4.62 -71.34
CA ASN A 7 -7.18 4.04 -71.30
C ASN A 7 -7.10 2.99 -70.19
N ASN A 8 -7.25 1.72 -70.56
CA ASN A 8 -7.28 0.61 -69.62
C ASN A 8 -5.94 0.39 -68.89
N SER A 9 -4.80 0.65 -69.54
CA SER A 9 -3.49 0.54 -68.89
C SER A 9 -3.27 1.65 -67.87
N ALA A 10 -3.73 2.87 -68.16
CA ALA A 10 -3.72 3.98 -67.19
C ALA A 10 -4.65 3.72 -65.99
N MET A 11 -5.83 3.14 -66.21
CA MET A 11 -6.74 2.75 -65.12
C MET A 11 -6.14 1.66 -64.22
N ALA A 12 -5.50 0.65 -64.81
CA ALA A 12 -4.79 -0.39 -64.06
C ALA A 12 -3.63 0.19 -63.25
N ALA A 13 -2.83 1.09 -63.85
CA ALA A 13 -1.75 1.79 -63.14
C ALA A 13 -2.27 2.65 -61.98
N LEU A 14 -3.41 3.34 -62.17
CA LEU A 14 -4.06 4.13 -61.12
C LEU A 14 -4.58 3.26 -59.98
N GLN A 15 -5.14 2.08 -60.27
CA GLN A 15 -5.57 1.12 -59.25
C GLN A 15 -4.37 0.61 -58.44
N THR A 16 -3.26 0.27 -59.10
CA THR A 16 -2.01 -0.10 -58.42
C THR A 16 -1.48 1.03 -57.56
N LEU A 17 -1.47 2.28 -58.06
CA LEU A 17 -1.02 3.44 -57.30
C LEU A 17 -1.89 3.71 -56.07
N ARG A 18 -3.22 3.56 -56.17
CA ARG A 18 -4.13 3.65 -55.02
C ARG A 18 -3.84 2.58 -53.97
N ASN A 19 -3.58 1.34 -54.39
CA ASN A 19 -3.18 0.27 -53.48
C ASN A 19 -1.83 0.57 -52.79
N VAL A 20 -0.83 1.03 -53.52
CA VAL A 20 0.48 1.41 -52.96
C VAL A 20 0.34 2.55 -51.95
N ASN A 21 -0.43 3.59 -52.27
CA ASN A 21 -0.68 4.69 -51.36
C ASN A 21 -1.44 4.26 -50.09
N SER A 22 -2.40 3.34 -50.20
CA SER A 22 -3.09 2.77 -49.04
C SER A 22 -2.11 2.00 -48.14
N ASN A 23 -1.31 1.10 -48.71
CA ASN A 23 -0.33 0.32 -47.97
C ASN A 23 0.75 1.19 -47.32
N LEU A 24 1.15 2.28 -47.99
CA LEU A 24 2.09 3.26 -47.44
C LEU A 24 1.49 3.98 -46.22
N ALA A 25 0.22 4.42 -46.30
CA ALA A 25 -0.47 5.05 -45.19
C ALA A 25 -0.58 4.10 -43.97
N ASP A 26 -0.92 2.83 -44.20
CA ASP A 26 -0.98 1.82 -43.14
C ASP A 26 0.38 1.58 -42.49
N THR A 27 1.44 1.48 -43.30
CA THR A 27 2.82 1.34 -42.80
C THR A 27 3.25 2.56 -42.00
N GLN A 28 2.95 3.77 -42.48
CA GLN A 28 3.23 5.01 -41.75
C GLN A 28 2.48 5.07 -40.41
N ASN A 29 1.22 4.63 -40.37
CA ASN A 29 0.44 4.56 -39.14
C ASN A 29 1.04 3.55 -38.13
N ALA A 30 1.49 2.38 -38.60
CA ALA A 30 2.15 1.38 -37.77
C ALA A 30 3.51 1.89 -37.25
N VAL A 31 4.30 2.58 -38.07
CA VAL A 31 5.59 3.18 -37.67
C VAL A 31 5.38 4.32 -36.67
N SER A 32 4.40 5.19 -36.91
CA SER A 32 4.08 6.33 -36.03
C SER A 32 3.55 5.89 -34.66
N SER A 33 2.66 4.89 -34.63
CA SER A 33 2.09 4.37 -33.39
C SER A 33 2.99 3.35 -32.69
N GLY A 34 3.94 2.74 -33.41
CA GLY A 34 4.72 1.57 -32.94
C GLY A 34 3.88 0.30 -32.77
N LEU A 35 2.60 0.31 -33.14
CA LEU A 35 1.67 -0.81 -32.95
C LEU A 35 1.41 -1.51 -34.29
N ARG A 36 1.65 -2.82 -34.32
CA ARG A 36 1.25 -3.67 -35.46
C ARG A 36 -0.27 -3.83 -35.57
N VAL A 37 -0.98 -3.75 -34.45
CA VAL A 37 -2.46 -3.79 -34.37
C VAL A 37 -2.89 -2.61 -33.51
N GLY A 38 -3.26 -1.50 -34.15
CA GLY A 38 -3.60 -0.26 -33.45
C GLY A 38 -5.10 -0.11 -33.20
N LYS A 39 -5.92 -0.62 -34.11
CA LYS A 39 -7.39 -0.51 -34.08
C LYS A 39 -8.03 -1.89 -34.04
N ALA A 40 -9.25 -1.95 -33.50
CA ALA A 40 -10.05 -3.19 -33.48
C ALA A 40 -10.35 -3.72 -34.90
N ALA A 41 -10.38 -2.84 -35.90
CA ALA A 41 -10.59 -3.21 -37.30
C ALA A 41 -9.39 -3.97 -37.91
N ASP A 42 -8.16 -3.75 -37.41
CA ASP A 42 -6.95 -4.37 -37.96
C ASP A 42 -6.88 -5.86 -37.56
N ASN A 43 -7.21 -6.14 -36.29
CA ASN A 43 -7.41 -7.49 -35.78
C ASN A 43 -8.15 -7.45 -34.44
N ALA A 44 -9.46 -7.73 -34.44
CA ALA A 44 -10.30 -7.60 -33.24
C ALA A 44 -9.85 -8.49 -32.08
N ALA A 45 -9.37 -9.71 -32.38
CA ALA A 45 -8.94 -10.66 -31.34
C ALA A 45 -7.64 -10.20 -30.65
N TYR A 46 -6.60 -9.88 -31.43
CA TYR A 46 -5.33 -9.41 -30.86
C TYR A 46 -5.46 -8.04 -30.22
N TRP A 47 -6.26 -7.14 -30.79
CA TRP A 47 -6.54 -5.84 -30.21
C TRP A 47 -7.26 -5.96 -28.86
N SER A 48 -8.25 -6.86 -28.76
CA SER A 48 -8.98 -7.11 -27.52
C SER A 48 -8.06 -7.65 -26.43
N ILE A 49 -7.24 -8.68 -26.74
CA ILE A 49 -6.27 -9.24 -25.78
C ILE A 49 -5.26 -8.17 -25.34
N ALA A 50 -4.67 -7.43 -26.29
CA ALA A 50 -3.69 -6.38 -25.97
C ALA A 50 -4.28 -5.25 -25.12
N THR A 51 -5.54 -4.86 -25.40
CA THR A 51 -6.24 -3.83 -24.62
C THR A 51 -6.53 -4.32 -23.20
N THR A 52 -6.95 -5.59 -23.04
CA THR A 52 -7.12 -6.20 -21.71
C THR A 52 -5.79 -6.27 -20.96
N MET A 53 -4.70 -6.69 -21.60
CA MET A 53 -3.36 -6.71 -20.98
C MET A 53 -2.90 -5.30 -20.57
N LYS A 54 -3.16 -4.28 -21.38
CA LYS A 54 -2.85 -2.89 -21.03
C LYS A 54 -3.68 -2.39 -19.83
N SER A 55 -4.95 -2.80 -19.76
CA SER A 55 -5.80 -2.50 -18.61
C SER A 55 -5.30 -3.19 -17.35
N ASP A 56 -4.88 -4.46 -17.45
CA ASP A 56 -4.33 -5.23 -16.33
C ASP A 56 -3.03 -4.64 -15.83
N ASN A 57 -2.16 -4.18 -16.73
CA ASN A 57 -0.92 -3.52 -16.36
C ASN A 57 -1.19 -2.24 -15.53
N LYS A 58 -2.18 -1.43 -15.92
CA LYS A 58 -2.59 -0.26 -15.13
C LYS A 58 -3.12 -0.64 -13.75
N ALA A 59 -3.94 -1.70 -13.67
CA ALA A 59 -4.46 -2.18 -12.39
C ALA A 59 -3.34 -2.73 -11.48
N LEU A 60 -2.38 -3.46 -12.05
CA LEU A 60 -1.19 -3.94 -11.34
C LEU A 60 -0.31 -2.79 -10.85
N SER A 61 -0.14 -1.73 -11.64
CA SER A 61 0.57 -0.52 -11.21
C SER A 61 -0.11 0.10 -10.00
N ALA A 62 -1.44 0.26 -10.03
CA ALA A 62 -2.19 0.79 -8.90
C ALA A 62 -2.10 -0.11 -7.65
N VAL A 63 -2.07 -1.44 -7.83
CA VAL A 63 -1.84 -2.39 -6.73
C VAL A 63 -0.42 -2.26 -6.17
N SER A 64 0.59 -2.04 -7.02
CA SER A 64 1.97 -1.78 -6.59
C SER A 64 2.06 -0.51 -5.74
N ASP A 65 1.39 0.57 -6.17
CA ASP A 65 1.34 1.81 -5.41
C ASP A 65 0.64 1.60 -4.05
N ALA A 66 -0.48 0.88 -4.04
CA ALA A 66 -1.21 0.54 -2.82
C ALA A 66 -0.38 -0.33 -1.86
N LEU A 67 0.39 -1.30 -2.39
CA LEU A 67 1.34 -2.10 -1.62
C LEU A 67 2.46 -1.23 -1.02
N GLY A 68 3.00 -0.29 -1.79
CA GLY A 68 3.99 0.68 -1.31
C GLY A 68 3.46 1.55 -0.18
N MET A 69 2.21 2.02 -0.29
CA MET A 69 1.53 2.74 0.80
C MET A 69 1.29 1.83 2.02
N GLY A 70 0.94 0.57 1.82
CA GLY A 70 0.80 -0.42 2.89
C GLY A 70 2.11 -0.69 3.62
N ALA A 71 3.22 -0.80 2.89
CA ALA A 71 4.56 -0.94 3.45
C ALA A 71 4.94 0.29 4.29
N ALA A 72 4.72 1.51 3.78
CA ALA A 72 5.01 2.73 4.54
C ALA A 72 4.20 2.83 5.85
N LYS A 73 2.93 2.39 5.85
CA LYS A 73 2.12 2.28 7.08
C LYS A 73 2.74 1.30 8.09
N LEU A 74 3.12 0.12 7.61
CA LEU A 74 3.77 -0.91 8.43
C LEU A 74 5.11 -0.44 8.99
N ASP A 75 5.95 0.21 8.18
CA ASP A 75 7.25 0.74 8.61
C ASP A 75 7.11 1.82 9.68
N THR A 76 6.10 2.69 9.54
CA THR A 76 5.77 3.70 10.57
C THR A 76 5.38 3.03 11.88
N ALA A 77 4.53 1.99 11.80
CA ALA A 77 4.12 1.23 12.96
C ALA A 77 5.30 0.49 13.61
N TYR A 78 6.15 -0.13 12.80
CA TYR A 78 7.33 -0.86 13.25
C TYR A 78 8.32 0.05 13.98
N THR A 79 8.63 1.21 13.40
CA THR A 79 9.52 2.21 14.00
C THR A 79 9.00 2.68 15.37
N ALA A 80 7.68 2.88 15.48
CA ALA A 80 7.07 3.28 16.75
C ALA A 80 7.12 2.17 17.80
N VAL A 81 6.96 0.90 17.40
CA VAL A 81 7.14 -0.26 18.30
C VAL A 81 8.59 -0.38 18.75
N ASP A 82 9.55 -0.18 17.86
CA ASP A 82 10.99 -0.23 18.20
C ASP A 82 11.35 0.86 19.23
N SER A 83 10.91 2.10 18.99
CA SER A 83 11.08 3.21 19.95
C SER A 83 10.37 2.93 21.28
N ALA A 84 9.21 2.27 21.25
CA ALA A 84 8.50 1.87 22.45
C ALA A 84 9.26 0.81 23.27
N ILE A 85 9.94 -0.13 22.60
CA ILE A 85 10.78 -1.14 23.26
C ILE A 85 11.94 -0.48 24.01
N ASP A 86 12.61 0.48 23.39
CA ASP A 86 13.72 1.22 24.00
C ASP A 86 13.26 1.99 25.26
N LEU A 87 12.15 2.74 25.15
CA LEU A 87 11.58 3.49 26.27
C LEU A 87 11.12 2.58 27.42
N VAL A 88 10.51 1.42 27.11
CA VAL A 88 10.14 0.42 28.13
C VAL A 88 11.40 -0.18 28.78
N GLY A 89 12.48 -0.35 28.02
CA GLY A 89 13.79 -0.74 28.54
C GLY A 89 14.34 0.26 29.56
N GLU A 90 14.24 1.56 29.27
CA GLU A 90 14.60 2.64 30.21
C GLU A 90 13.73 2.63 31.46
N ILE A 91 12.40 2.51 31.32
CA ILE A 91 11.47 2.39 32.46
C ILE A 91 11.87 1.20 33.34
N LYS A 92 12.22 0.05 32.74
CA LYS A 92 12.70 -1.12 33.47
C LYS A 92 14.00 -0.85 34.22
N ALA A 93 14.96 -0.15 33.60
CA ALA A 93 16.22 0.21 34.26
C ALA A 93 15.98 1.14 35.46
N LYS A 94 15.09 2.13 35.31
CA LYS A 94 14.68 3.02 36.41
C LYS A 94 13.98 2.26 37.52
N LEU A 95 13.13 1.29 37.19
CA LEU A 95 12.46 0.44 38.18
C LEU A 95 13.45 -0.41 38.99
N VAL A 96 14.49 -0.94 38.36
CA VAL A 96 15.55 -1.67 39.07
C VAL A 96 16.30 -0.73 40.02
N ALA A 97 16.63 0.50 39.60
CA ALA A 97 17.23 1.49 40.49
C ALA A 97 16.30 1.87 41.67
N ALA A 98 14.98 1.83 41.47
CA ALA A 98 13.99 2.07 42.52
C ALA A 98 13.97 1.01 43.62
N SER A 99 14.47 -0.20 43.32
CA SER A 99 14.51 -1.31 44.27
C SER A 99 15.65 -1.21 45.28
N GLU A 100 16.59 -0.30 45.07
CA GLU A 100 17.73 -0.09 45.95
C GLU A 100 17.36 0.81 47.16
N ALA A 101 17.81 0.40 48.35
CA ALA A 101 17.48 1.11 49.58
C ALA A 101 18.24 2.45 49.66
N GLY A 102 17.50 3.55 49.80
CA GLY A 102 18.07 4.91 49.95
C GLY A 102 17.83 5.86 48.78
N VAL A 103 17.13 5.41 47.72
CA VAL A 103 16.75 6.26 46.57
C VAL A 103 15.44 7.01 46.86
N ASP A 104 15.37 8.27 46.42
CA ASP A 104 14.14 9.08 46.46
C ASP A 104 13.16 8.58 45.39
N LYS A 105 12.25 7.72 45.81
CA LYS A 105 11.22 7.12 44.95
C LYS A 105 10.30 8.16 44.29
N THR A 106 10.14 9.33 44.90
CA THR A 106 9.27 10.39 44.37
C THR A 106 9.85 10.96 43.08
N LYS A 107 11.13 11.32 43.10
CA LYS A 107 11.82 11.85 41.91
C LYS A 107 11.93 10.81 40.80
N LEU A 108 12.15 9.56 41.17
CA LEU A 108 12.23 8.47 40.22
C LEU A 108 10.86 8.17 39.59
N GLN A 109 9.78 8.32 40.35
CA GLN A 109 8.41 8.25 39.82
C GLN A 109 8.13 9.39 38.84
N ASP A 110 8.62 10.62 39.10
CA ASP A 110 8.48 11.74 38.16
C ASP A 110 9.18 11.44 36.83
N GLU A 111 10.41 10.89 36.87
CA GLU A 111 11.14 10.47 35.67
C GLU A 111 10.41 9.37 34.90
N ILE A 112 9.88 8.36 35.59
CA ILE A 112 9.09 7.28 34.96
C ILE A 112 7.81 7.83 34.35
N THR A 113 7.14 8.77 35.02
CA THR A 113 5.93 9.43 34.50
C THR A 113 6.23 10.18 33.21
N GLN A 114 7.40 10.84 33.13
CA GLN A 114 7.83 11.50 31.91
C GLN A 114 8.12 10.50 30.77
N LEU A 115 8.78 9.38 31.07
CA LEU A 115 9.02 8.31 30.09
C LEU A 115 7.71 7.66 29.60
N GLN A 116 6.75 7.44 30.49
CA GLN A 116 5.40 6.95 30.15
C GLN A 116 4.66 7.93 29.23
N ALA A 117 4.77 9.24 29.49
CA ALA A 117 4.19 10.27 28.63
C ALA A 117 4.87 10.31 27.24
N GLN A 118 6.20 10.18 27.18
CA GLN A 118 6.94 10.08 25.93
C GLN A 118 6.53 8.84 25.12
N LEU A 119 6.41 7.69 25.77
CA LEU A 119 5.95 6.43 25.17
C LEU A 119 4.57 6.58 24.53
N TYR A 120 3.64 7.24 25.22
CA TYR A 120 2.31 7.53 24.68
C TYR A 120 2.34 8.55 23.53
N SER A 121 3.22 9.54 23.60
CA SER A 121 3.43 10.52 22.52
C SER A 121 3.97 9.87 21.24
N VAL A 122 4.95 8.97 21.36
CA VAL A 122 5.48 8.19 20.23
C VAL A 122 4.38 7.36 19.59
N ALA A 123 3.59 6.64 20.41
CA ALA A 123 2.50 5.83 19.89
C ALA A 123 1.40 6.66 19.22
N GLN A 124 1.09 7.88 19.70
CA GLN A 124 0.17 8.79 19.01
C GLN A 124 0.74 9.33 17.69
N SER A 125 2.03 9.63 17.66
CA SER A 125 2.72 10.21 16.51
C SER A 125 2.93 9.22 15.36
N ALA A 126 2.78 7.92 15.63
CA ALA A 126 2.87 6.80 14.68
C ALA A 126 1.67 6.73 13.70
N SER A 127 1.26 7.87 13.14
CA SER A 127 0.15 7.98 12.20
C SER A 127 0.67 8.16 10.78
N PHE A 128 0.18 7.34 9.84
CA PHE A 128 0.45 7.47 8.42
C PHE A 128 -0.86 7.66 7.66
N ASN A 129 -0.97 8.78 6.95
CA ASN A 129 -2.18 9.14 6.19
C ASN A 129 -3.48 9.13 7.03
N GLY A 130 -3.38 9.59 8.28
CA GLY A 130 -4.51 9.66 9.22
C GLY A 130 -4.88 8.34 9.90
N GLU A 131 -4.14 7.26 9.61
CA GLU A 131 -4.36 5.95 10.21
C GLU A 131 -3.18 5.58 11.12
N ASN A 132 -3.49 5.17 12.35
CA ASN A 132 -2.51 4.71 13.31
C ASN A 132 -2.79 3.24 13.64
N TRP A 133 -1.79 2.38 13.47
CA TRP A 133 -1.93 0.94 13.68
C TRP A 133 -1.46 0.50 15.07
N VAL A 134 -0.80 1.40 15.78
CA VAL A 134 -0.13 1.16 17.06
C VAL A 134 -0.98 1.70 18.22
N ASN A 135 -1.74 2.76 17.96
CA ASN A 135 -2.75 3.35 18.83
C ASN A 135 -4.08 3.48 18.07
N ASN A 136 -4.95 2.47 18.20
CA ASN A 136 -6.24 2.42 17.49
C ASN A 136 -7.33 1.82 18.39
N THR A 137 -8.56 2.32 18.29
CA THR A 137 -9.75 1.85 19.04
C THR A 137 -10.22 0.42 18.70
N GLY A 138 -9.44 -0.31 17.89
CA GLY A 138 -9.76 -1.65 17.40
C GLY A 138 -10.49 -1.63 16.05
N GLY A 139 -10.39 -2.73 15.32
CA GLY A 139 -10.96 -2.85 13.97
C GLY A 139 -10.12 -3.74 13.07
N THR A 140 -10.57 -3.95 11.84
CA THR A 140 -9.78 -4.64 10.80
C THR A 140 -9.18 -3.59 9.87
N VAL A 141 -7.86 -3.52 9.80
CA VAL A 141 -7.15 -2.74 8.78
C VAL A 141 -6.74 -3.68 7.66
N SER A 142 -6.79 -3.21 6.42
CA SER A 142 -6.53 -4.06 5.26
C SER A 142 -5.44 -3.47 4.38
N VAL A 143 -4.49 -4.30 3.94
CA VAL A 143 -3.52 -3.94 2.91
C VAL A 143 -3.91 -4.62 1.62
N VAL A 144 -3.88 -3.90 0.51
CA VAL A 144 -4.07 -4.51 -0.81
C VAL A 144 -2.95 -5.51 -1.05
N SER A 145 -3.27 -6.76 -1.37
CA SER A 145 -2.30 -7.84 -1.49
C SER A 145 -2.11 -8.35 -2.91
N SER A 146 -3.16 -8.37 -3.73
CA SER A 146 -3.03 -8.81 -5.13
C SER A 146 -4.18 -8.36 -6.04
N PHE A 147 -3.88 -8.31 -7.33
CA PHE A 147 -4.87 -8.24 -8.40
C PHE A 147 -5.04 -9.63 -9.01
N VAL A 148 -6.28 -10.11 -9.15
CA VAL A 148 -6.57 -11.40 -9.75
C VAL A 148 -7.60 -11.24 -10.85
N ARG A 149 -7.27 -11.75 -12.04
CA ARG A 149 -8.20 -11.98 -13.15
C ARG A 149 -8.61 -13.45 -13.15
N GLY A 150 -9.87 -13.73 -12.85
CA GLY A 150 -10.43 -15.08 -12.83
C GLY A 150 -10.84 -15.59 -14.22
N THR A 151 -11.10 -16.88 -14.32
CA THR A 151 -11.72 -17.51 -15.51
C THR A 151 -13.12 -16.94 -15.72
N GLY A 152 -13.38 -16.38 -16.90
CA GLY A 152 -14.66 -15.71 -17.23
C GLY A 152 -14.60 -14.18 -17.29
N GLY A 153 -13.42 -13.58 -17.10
CA GLY A 153 -13.24 -12.12 -17.24
C GLY A 153 -13.52 -11.31 -15.98
N THR A 154 -13.89 -11.96 -14.87
CA THR A 154 -14.05 -11.34 -13.56
C THR A 154 -12.70 -10.83 -13.05
N VAL A 155 -12.69 -9.59 -12.57
CA VAL A 155 -11.52 -8.92 -12.01
C VAL A 155 -11.80 -8.64 -10.54
N SER A 156 -10.86 -8.99 -9.67
CA SER A 156 -10.98 -8.73 -8.23
C SER A 156 -9.65 -8.27 -7.64
N ILE A 157 -9.72 -7.41 -6.64
CA ILE A 157 -8.59 -7.03 -5.79
C ILE A 157 -8.72 -7.84 -4.50
N LYS A 158 -7.63 -8.48 -4.08
CA LYS A 158 -7.55 -9.12 -2.77
C LYS A 158 -6.87 -8.18 -1.79
N THR A 159 -7.36 -8.20 -0.57
CA THR A 159 -6.73 -7.56 0.59
C THR A 159 -6.27 -8.62 1.57
N THR A 160 -5.23 -8.29 2.33
CA THR A 160 -4.83 -9.01 3.53
C THR A 160 -5.31 -8.18 4.72
N ASP A 161 -6.13 -8.80 5.55
CA ASP A 161 -6.79 -8.17 6.67
C ASP A 161 -6.02 -8.44 7.95
N TYR A 162 -5.77 -7.38 8.73
CA TYR A 162 -5.13 -7.41 10.04
C TYR A 162 -6.14 -6.96 11.08
N VAL A 163 -6.44 -7.83 12.03
CA VAL A 163 -7.34 -7.53 13.14
C VAL A 163 -6.55 -6.85 14.24
N LEU A 164 -6.83 -5.57 14.48
CA LEU A 164 -6.27 -4.82 15.59
C LEU A 164 -7.13 -5.04 16.82
N GLY A 165 -6.47 -5.42 17.91
CA GLY A 165 -7.09 -5.64 19.21
C GLY A 165 -6.12 -5.32 20.33
N THR A 166 -6.59 -5.49 21.56
CA THR A 166 -5.84 -5.18 22.79
C THR A 166 -4.54 -5.98 22.95
N THR A 167 -4.42 -7.12 22.26
CA THR A 167 -3.25 -8.00 22.33
C THR A 167 -2.20 -7.72 21.25
N ASN A 168 -2.48 -6.84 20.28
CA ASN A 168 -1.60 -6.60 19.13
C ASN A 168 -1.34 -5.11 18.85
N THR A 169 -1.98 -4.20 19.58
CA THR A 169 -1.68 -2.76 19.56
C THR A 169 -0.97 -2.35 20.85
N LEU A 170 -0.09 -1.34 20.78
CA LEU A 170 0.57 -0.81 21.99
C LEU A 170 -0.47 -0.12 22.89
N PHE A 171 -1.32 0.70 22.28
CA PHE A 171 -2.47 1.34 22.94
C PHE A 171 -3.76 1.07 22.16
N ASN A 172 -4.90 1.02 22.83
CA ASN A 172 -6.20 0.85 22.19
C ASN A 172 -7.07 2.09 22.40
N GLY A 173 -6.79 3.15 21.63
CA GLY A 173 -7.51 4.44 21.61
C GLY A 173 -7.42 5.29 22.87
N THR A 174 -7.26 4.65 24.03
CA THR A 174 -7.08 5.22 25.35
C THR A 174 -5.82 4.65 26.00
N THR A 175 -5.27 5.37 26.97
CA THR A 175 -4.04 5.00 27.70
C THR A 175 -4.15 3.71 28.53
N THR A 176 -5.37 3.21 28.75
CA THR A 176 -5.66 2.02 29.58
C THR A 176 -5.81 0.73 28.74
N GLY A 177 -5.92 0.86 27.42
CA GLY A 177 -6.05 -0.23 26.46
C GLY A 177 -4.73 -0.63 25.79
N GLY A 178 -4.65 -1.84 25.22
CA GLY A 178 -3.46 -2.32 24.48
C GLY A 178 -2.44 -3.05 25.36
N ILE A 179 -1.34 -3.51 24.75
CA ILE A 179 -0.27 -4.29 25.40
C ILE A 179 0.40 -3.49 26.54
N LEU A 180 0.54 -2.18 26.36
CA LEU A 180 1.16 -1.29 27.36
C LEU A 180 0.14 -0.76 28.39
N GLY A 181 -1.15 -0.95 28.11
CA GLY A 181 -2.27 -0.68 29.00
C GLY A 181 -2.64 -1.87 29.88
N GLY A 182 -3.48 -1.64 30.89
CA GLY A 182 -3.84 -2.68 31.87
C GLY A 182 -4.74 -3.79 31.30
N THR A 183 -5.50 -3.51 30.24
CA THR A 183 -6.49 -4.46 29.68
C THR A 183 -5.94 -5.39 28.58
N GLY A 184 -4.74 -5.12 28.04
CA GLY A 184 -4.07 -5.99 27.07
C GLY A 184 -2.82 -6.72 27.60
N ALA A 185 -2.32 -6.32 28.76
CA ALA A 185 -1.16 -6.96 29.40
C ALA A 185 -1.52 -8.31 30.05
N SER A 186 -0.69 -9.34 29.83
CA SER A 186 -0.84 -10.67 30.47
C SER A 186 -0.80 -10.63 32.00
N SER A 187 -0.24 -9.56 32.59
CA SER A 187 -0.09 -9.39 34.04
C SER A 187 -1.21 -8.56 34.69
N GLY A 188 -2.15 -8.01 33.92
CA GLY A 188 -3.21 -7.11 34.42
C GLY A 188 -2.71 -5.75 34.91
N GLN A 189 -1.39 -5.51 34.89
CA GLN A 189 -0.75 -4.28 35.32
C GLN A 189 -0.36 -3.45 34.08
N SER A 190 -0.69 -2.15 34.10
CA SER A 190 -0.37 -1.22 33.02
C SER A 190 1.06 -0.68 33.17
N VAL A 191 1.87 -0.72 32.11
CA VAL A 191 3.18 -0.04 32.09
C VAL A 191 3.01 1.47 32.13
N TYR A 192 1.92 1.99 31.54
CA TYR A 192 1.59 3.42 31.55
C TYR A 192 1.04 3.91 32.89
N GLY A 193 0.32 3.05 33.63
CA GLY A 193 -0.36 3.41 34.88
C GLY A 193 0.37 2.97 36.15
N PHE A 194 1.58 2.42 36.04
CA PHE A 194 2.31 1.89 37.18
C PHE A 194 2.94 3.02 38.02
N THR A 195 2.85 2.87 39.34
CA THR A 195 3.49 3.74 40.33
C THR A 195 4.38 2.91 41.25
N ILE A 196 5.60 3.38 41.49
CA ILE A 196 6.50 2.78 42.47
C ILE A 196 6.00 3.18 43.88
N GLY A 197 5.65 2.20 44.71
CA GLY A 197 5.33 2.40 46.13
C GLY A 197 6.57 2.54 47.02
#